data_AF-A0A382NBG4-F1
#
_entry.id   AF-A0A382NBG4-F1
#
_cell.length_a   1.000
_cell.length_b   1.000
_cell.length_c   1.000
_cell.angle_alpha   90.00
_cell.angle_beta   90.00
_cell.angle_gamma   90.00
#
_symmetry.space_group_name_H-M   'P 1'
#
loop_
_entity.id
_entity.type
_entity.pdbx_description
1 polymer ?
#
loop_
_entity_poly.entity_id
_entity_poly.type
_entity_poly.pdbx_seq_one_letter_code
_entity_poly.pdbx_strand_id
1 'polypeptide(L)'
;MLSKETIIEAKNNTSLFQEFIKNSTKSPSPKAQQNFLNIITNVADIIKKICISEKLIFDVKYDGKKYWEQGKKYQACFIDGGVYSSFLSSSAPFAIRAKSYIVKPDEALHKREVFEETVKFVGDLYDADTNLYDLSEDPYEDNQLLTKKKDAARITFEAAAIVRHIFEKQNFEYCFLHGPLQTPIMPFSGPEFPLFKKNVIKNILPFFKIKESSELDRHFINIYLDSINYIKKSKFPIFGIVERTGSTIYIRNLLFVAQRKGLISEADYDKTIGLIKRYKINDGNLFELILKDCQALKPLEVEKQIPSKAWGE
;
A
#
# COMPACT_ATOMS: atom_id res chain seq x y z
N MET A 1 -13.67 16.84 -51.92
CA MET A 1 -14.51 17.02 -50.72
C MET A 1 -13.88 16.24 -49.59
N LEU A 2 -13.09 16.91 -48.75
CA LEU A 2 -12.50 16.33 -47.56
C LEU A 2 -13.58 16.25 -46.47
N SER A 3 -13.80 15.05 -45.94
CA SER A 3 -14.75 14.76 -44.87
C SER A 3 -14.39 15.55 -43.62
N LYS A 4 -15.32 16.36 -43.13
CA LYS A 4 -15.23 17.05 -41.85
C LYS A 4 -14.98 16.04 -40.73
N GLU A 5 -13.83 16.17 -40.07
CA GLU A 5 -13.57 15.51 -38.78
C GLU A 5 -14.68 15.91 -37.81
N THR A 6 -15.40 14.90 -37.31
CA THR A 6 -16.39 15.09 -36.27
C THR A 6 -15.63 15.23 -34.96
N ILE A 7 -15.34 16.46 -34.55
CA ILE A 7 -14.84 16.75 -33.21
C ILE A 7 -15.94 16.35 -32.25
N ILE A 8 -15.72 15.27 -31.50
CA ILE A 8 -16.61 14.85 -30.42
C ILE A 8 -16.35 15.83 -29.27
N GLU A 9 -17.30 16.73 -29.02
CA GLU A 9 -17.30 17.54 -27.81
C GLU A 9 -17.37 16.60 -26.59
N ALA A 10 -16.33 16.62 -25.77
CA ALA A 10 -16.28 15.88 -24.51
C ALA A 10 -17.37 16.41 -23.58
N LYS A 11 -18.44 15.61 -23.39
CA LYS A 11 -19.37 15.82 -22.28
C LYS A 11 -18.65 15.42 -20.99
N ASN A 12 -18.51 16.38 -20.09
CA ASN A 12 -17.68 16.37 -18.87
C ASN A 12 -17.86 15.24 -17.84
N ASN A 13 -18.60 14.14 -18.09
CA ASN A 13 -18.91 13.16 -17.04
C ASN A 13 -18.74 11.68 -17.45
N THR A 14 -17.95 11.35 -18.48
CA THR A 14 -17.62 9.95 -18.79
C THR A 14 -16.11 9.78 -18.85
N SER A 15 -15.58 8.83 -18.07
CA SER A 15 -14.14 8.57 -18.05
C SER A 15 -13.66 8.03 -19.40
N LEU A 16 -12.38 8.27 -19.71
CA LEU A 16 -11.73 7.72 -20.91
C LEU A 16 -11.86 6.20 -21.01
N PHE A 17 -11.94 5.51 -19.87
CA PHE A 17 -12.18 4.06 -19.82
C PHE A 17 -13.61 3.73 -20.26
N GLN A 18 -14.63 4.44 -19.78
CA GLN A 18 -16.01 4.24 -20.22
C GLN A 18 -16.18 4.52 -21.72
N GLU A 19 -15.52 5.56 -22.25
CA GLU A 19 -15.50 5.85 -23.69
C GLU A 19 -14.73 4.79 -24.48
N PHE A 20 -13.59 4.31 -23.96
CA PHE A 20 -12.84 3.21 -24.56
C PHE A 20 -13.66 1.92 -24.59
N ILE A 21 -14.38 1.59 -23.51
CA ILE A 21 -15.30 0.45 -23.46
C ILE A 21 -16.41 0.62 -24.51
N LYS A 22 -17.03 1.81 -24.58
CA LYS A 22 -18.07 2.10 -25.56
C LYS A 22 -17.55 2.03 -27.00
N ASN A 23 -16.34 2.49 -27.27
CA ASN A 23 -15.74 2.51 -28.60
C ASN A 23 -15.13 1.16 -29.00
N SER A 24 -14.62 0.38 -28.06
CA SER A 24 -14.06 -0.96 -28.33
C SER A 24 -15.13 -1.95 -28.80
N THR A 25 -16.40 -1.76 -28.44
CA THR A 25 -17.52 -2.51 -29.04
C THR A 25 -17.64 -2.37 -30.58
N LYS A 26 -16.94 -1.39 -31.18
CA LYS A 26 -17.05 -1.08 -32.61
C LYS A 26 -15.97 -1.72 -33.51
N SER A 27 -14.90 -2.36 -32.99
CA SER A 27 -13.92 -3.25 -33.69
C SER A 27 -12.69 -3.59 -32.81
N PRO A 28 -12.06 -4.79 -32.75
CA PRO A 28 -12.27 -6.10 -33.40
C PRO A 28 -12.54 -7.32 -32.45
N SER A 29 -12.98 -8.45 -33.03
CA SER A 29 -13.68 -9.62 -32.43
C SER A 29 -14.84 -9.23 -31.50
N PRO A 30 -15.99 -8.83 -32.08
CA PRO A 30 -17.19 -8.45 -31.33
C PRO A 30 -17.55 -9.47 -30.24
N LYS A 31 -17.37 -10.77 -30.50
CA LYS A 31 -17.77 -11.83 -29.57
C LYS A 31 -16.91 -11.90 -28.31
N ALA A 32 -15.58 -11.78 -28.42
CA ALA A 32 -14.70 -11.84 -27.25
C ALA A 32 -14.86 -10.61 -26.36
N GLN A 33 -14.97 -9.43 -26.98
CA GLN A 33 -15.20 -8.17 -26.29
C GLN A 33 -16.60 -8.13 -25.65
N GLN A 34 -17.66 -8.49 -26.38
CA GLN A 34 -19.02 -8.58 -25.82
C GLN A 34 -19.07 -9.57 -24.66
N ASN A 35 -18.38 -10.72 -24.77
CA ASN A 35 -18.31 -11.67 -23.66
C ASN A 35 -17.64 -11.05 -22.43
N PHE A 36 -16.50 -10.36 -22.61
CA PHE A 36 -15.84 -9.65 -21.51
C PHE A 36 -16.77 -8.58 -20.89
N LEU A 37 -17.46 -7.78 -21.70
CA LEU A 37 -18.39 -6.76 -21.24
C LEU A 37 -19.56 -7.35 -20.45
N ASN A 38 -20.13 -8.46 -20.91
CA ASN A 38 -21.18 -9.17 -20.19
C ASN A 38 -20.66 -9.68 -18.85
N ILE A 39 -19.44 -10.21 -18.82
CA ILE A 39 -18.84 -10.74 -17.59
C ILE A 39 -18.52 -9.64 -16.59
N ILE A 40 -17.86 -8.56 -17.00
CA ILE A 40 -17.52 -7.46 -16.08
C ILE A 40 -18.79 -6.79 -15.56
N THR A 41 -19.84 -6.67 -16.37
CA THR A 41 -21.15 -6.15 -15.94
C THR A 41 -21.78 -7.08 -14.91
N ASN A 42 -21.81 -8.39 -15.16
CA ASN A 42 -22.34 -9.38 -14.21
C ASN A 42 -21.58 -9.35 -12.87
N VAL A 43 -20.25 -9.27 -12.91
CA VAL A 43 -19.42 -9.15 -11.70
C VAL A 43 -19.70 -7.83 -11.00
N ALA A 44 -19.81 -6.72 -11.73
CA ALA A 44 -20.13 -5.41 -11.18
C ALA A 44 -21.50 -5.41 -10.48
N ASP A 45 -22.51 -6.06 -11.05
CA ASP A 45 -23.84 -6.16 -10.46
C ASP A 45 -23.83 -6.97 -9.16
N ILE A 46 -23.09 -8.07 -9.09
CA ILE A 46 -22.94 -8.86 -7.86
C ILE A 46 -22.27 -8.02 -6.77
N ILE A 47 -21.13 -7.40 -7.09
CA ILE A 47 -20.38 -6.57 -6.14
C ILE A 47 -21.21 -5.35 -5.70
N LYS A 48 -21.91 -4.70 -6.63
CA LYS A 48 -22.78 -3.56 -6.33
C LYS A 48 -23.93 -3.94 -5.41
N LYS A 49 -24.57 -5.10 -5.62
CA LYS A 49 -25.63 -5.61 -4.73
C LYS A 49 -25.11 -5.76 -3.30
N ILE A 50 -23.94 -6.38 -3.13
CA ILE A 50 -23.30 -6.52 -1.80
C ILE A 50 -23.00 -5.14 -1.20
N CYS A 51 -22.41 -4.22 -1.97
CA CYS A 51 -22.10 -2.88 -1.51
C CYS A 51 -23.33 -2.08 -1.08
N ILE A 52 -24.47 -2.24 -1.77
CA ILE A 52 -25.74 -1.58 -1.43
C ILE A 52 -26.36 -2.23 -0.19
N SER A 53 -26.42 -3.57 -0.13
CA SER A 53 -27.01 -4.28 1.02
C SER A 53 -26.28 -3.96 2.31
N GLU A 54 -24.95 -3.91 2.26
CA GLU A 54 -24.07 -3.61 3.38
C GLU A 54 -23.86 -2.11 3.61
N LYS A 55 -24.52 -1.24 2.83
CA LYS A 55 -24.42 0.23 2.93
C LYS A 55 -22.97 0.73 2.92
N LEU A 56 -22.14 0.15 2.04
CA LEU A 56 -20.72 0.44 1.91
C LEU A 56 -20.43 1.65 1.04
N ILE A 57 -21.31 2.01 0.12
CA ILE A 57 -21.16 3.21 -0.72
C ILE A 57 -21.67 4.41 0.06
N PHE A 58 -20.89 5.48 0.09
CA PHE A 58 -21.28 6.75 0.67
C PHE A 58 -20.86 7.93 -0.21
N ASP A 59 -21.64 9.01 -0.13
CA ASP A 59 -21.36 10.25 -0.87
C ASP A 59 -20.34 11.10 -0.11
N VAL A 60 -19.32 11.55 -0.84
CA VAL A 60 -18.28 12.46 -0.38
C VAL A 60 -18.66 13.87 -0.82
N LYS A 61 -18.87 14.78 0.14
CA LYS A 61 -19.07 16.21 -0.17
C LYS A 61 -17.72 16.85 -0.51
N TYR A 62 -17.25 16.65 -1.74
CA TYR A 62 -15.99 17.21 -2.23
C TYR A 62 -16.23 18.24 -3.34
N ASP A 63 -15.70 19.44 -3.13
CA ASP A 63 -15.57 20.50 -4.14
C ASP A 63 -14.12 20.95 -4.04
N GLY A 64 -13.32 20.65 -5.06
CA GLY A 64 -11.87 20.86 -4.99
C GLY A 64 -11.48 22.31 -4.71
N LYS A 65 -12.20 23.28 -5.29
CA LYS A 65 -11.92 24.70 -5.08
C LYS A 65 -12.22 25.08 -3.63
N LYS A 66 -13.41 24.71 -3.12
CA LYS A 66 -13.80 25.01 -1.74
C LYS A 66 -12.95 24.27 -0.72
N TYR A 67 -12.53 23.04 -1.02
CA TYR A 67 -11.65 22.25 -0.18
C TYR A 67 -10.34 23.00 0.07
N TRP A 68 -9.69 23.51 -0.99
CA TRP A 68 -8.39 24.19 -0.88
C TRP A 68 -8.44 25.53 -0.13
N GLU A 69 -9.61 26.14 0.03
CA GLU A 69 -9.76 27.33 0.90
C GLU A 69 -9.41 27.02 2.36
N GLN A 70 -9.67 25.78 2.81
CA GLN A 70 -9.35 25.29 4.15
C GLN A 70 -8.10 24.40 4.15
N GLY A 71 -7.99 23.48 3.18
CA GLY A 71 -6.93 22.47 3.10
C GLY A 71 -5.52 23.05 3.01
N LYS A 72 -5.37 24.28 2.51
CA LYS A 72 -4.07 24.97 2.49
C LYS A 72 -3.47 25.22 3.88
N LYS A 73 -4.28 25.18 4.93
CA LYS A 73 -3.86 25.36 6.34
C LYS A 73 -3.31 24.08 6.96
N TYR A 74 -3.55 22.94 6.32
CA TYR A 74 -3.16 21.64 6.83
C TYR A 74 -1.71 21.34 6.44
N GLN A 75 -0.94 20.90 7.44
CA GLN A 75 0.37 20.32 7.28
C GLN A 75 0.23 18.81 7.07
N ALA A 76 0.66 18.34 5.92
CA ALA A 76 0.68 16.92 5.57
C ALA A 76 2.11 16.40 5.52
N CYS A 77 2.32 15.20 6.04
CA CYS A 77 3.59 14.47 5.95
C CYS A 77 3.41 13.26 5.01
N PHE A 78 4.36 13.05 4.11
CA PHE A 78 4.42 11.92 3.19
C PHE A 78 5.73 11.19 3.44
N ILE A 79 5.65 9.88 3.71
CA ILE A 79 6.81 9.05 4.04
C ILE A 79 6.97 8.01 2.96
N ASP A 80 8.20 7.87 2.47
CA ASP A 80 8.58 6.86 1.50
C ASP A 80 9.99 6.33 1.76
N GLY A 81 10.18 5.05 1.45
CA GLY A 81 11.40 4.29 1.70
C GLY A 81 12.07 3.86 0.39
N GLY A 82 13.40 3.96 0.36
CA GLY A 82 14.21 3.47 -0.73
C GLY A 82 15.30 2.55 -0.22
N VAL A 83 15.53 1.46 -0.96
CA VAL A 83 16.63 0.53 -0.72
C VAL A 83 17.51 0.47 -1.96
N TYR A 84 18.81 0.57 -1.75
CA TYR A 84 19.82 0.41 -2.78
C TYR A 84 20.81 -0.67 -2.36
N SER A 85 21.22 -1.50 -3.32
CA SER A 85 22.28 -2.48 -3.14
C SER A 85 23.07 -2.64 -4.43
N SER A 86 24.38 -2.78 -4.33
CA SER A 86 25.22 -3.22 -5.45
C SER A 86 26.08 -4.41 -5.01
N PHE A 87 26.45 -5.26 -5.96
CA PHE A 87 27.34 -6.40 -5.71
C PHE A 87 28.63 -6.20 -6.48
N LEU A 88 29.73 -6.17 -5.74
CA LEU A 88 31.09 -6.12 -6.25
C LEU A 88 31.81 -7.38 -5.78
N SER A 89 32.93 -7.72 -6.42
CA SER A 89 33.65 -8.97 -6.15
C SER A 89 34.10 -9.16 -4.70
N SER A 90 34.22 -8.07 -3.92
CA SER A 90 34.66 -8.11 -2.52
C SER A 90 33.78 -7.27 -1.58
N SER A 91 32.65 -6.75 -2.05
CA SER A 91 31.77 -5.88 -1.26
C SER A 91 30.33 -5.94 -1.76
N ALA A 92 29.40 -5.82 -0.83
CA ALA A 92 27.98 -5.75 -1.12
C ALA A 92 27.39 -4.49 -0.46
N PRO A 93 27.78 -3.28 -0.94
CA PRO A 93 27.30 -2.03 -0.38
C PRO A 93 25.78 -1.96 -0.45
N PHE A 94 25.20 -1.50 0.65
CA PHE A 94 23.78 -1.45 0.87
C PHE A 94 23.38 -0.18 1.60
N ALA A 95 22.30 0.45 1.15
CA ALA A 95 21.77 1.64 1.76
C ALA A 95 20.25 1.56 1.87
N ILE A 96 19.73 1.98 3.02
CA ILE A 96 18.31 2.18 3.25
C ILE A 96 18.10 3.63 3.67
N ARG A 97 17.07 4.25 3.12
CA ARG A 97 16.61 5.56 3.55
C ARG A 97 15.10 5.56 3.63
N ALA A 98 14.57 6.16 4.68
CA ALA A 98 13.17 6.59 4.74
C ALA A 98 13.16 8.10 4.89
N LYS A 99 12.45 8.77 3.99
CA LYS A 99 12.38 10.23 3.93
C LYS A 99 10.96 10.69 4.19
N SER A 100 10.88 11.92 4.70
CA SER A 100 9.62 12.60 4.91
C SER A 100 9.57 13.85 4.05
N TYR A 101 8.53 13.96 3.26
CA TYR A 101 8.15 15.18 2.56
C TYR A 101 7.01 15.83 3.33
N ILE A 102 7.26 17.00 3.89
CA ILE A 102 6.29 17.74 4.71
C ILE A 102 5.87 18.97 3.93
N VAL A 103 4.56 19.17 3.78
CA VAL A 103 4.00 20.30 3.05
C VAL A 103 2.97 21.05 3.89
N LYS A 104 3.08 22.38 3.93
CA LYS A 104 2.09 23.29 4.49
C LYS A 104 1.82 24.42 3.49
N PRO A 105 0.77 24.31 2.66
CA PRO A 105 0.62 25.14 1.46
C PRO A 105 0.54 26.66 1.70
N ASP A 106 0.02 27.10 2.85
CA ASP A 106 -0.14 28.52 3.20
C ASP A 106 1.11 29.18 3.81
N GLU A 107 2.21 28.43 3.99
CA GLU A 107 3.50 28.97 4.42
C GLU A 107 4.28 29.65 3.28
N ALA A 108 5.29 30.44 3.66
CA ALA A 108 6.23 31.06 2.73
C ALA A 108 6.97 30.00 1.89
N LEU A 109 7.34 30.34 0.64
CA LEU A 109 7.88 29.37 -0.34
C LEU A 109 9.03 28.50 0.20
N HIS A 110 9.94 29.06 1.01
CA HIS A 110 11.08 28.36 1.59
C HIS A 110 10.74 27.46 2.79
N LYS A 111 9.52 27.54 3.33
CA LYS A 111 8.99 26.72 4.44
C LYS A 111 7.81 25.85 4.03
N ARG A 112 7.24 26.11 2.85
CA ARG A 112 6.08 25.39 2.32
C ARG A 112 6.35 23.91 2.19
N GLU A 113 7.53 23.56 1.71
CA GLU A 113 7.94 22.20 1.36
C GLU A 113 9.26 21.89 2.03
N VAL A 114 9.28 20.83 2.85
CA VAL A 114 10.47 20.39 3.58
C VAL A 114 10.72 18.92 3.27
N PHE A 115 11.95 18.60 2.90
CA PHE A 115 12.41 17.23 2.67
C PHE A 115 13.39 16.83 3.77
N GLU A 116 12.99 15.90 4.62
CA GLU A 116 13.78 15.43 5.75
C GLU A 116 14.26 14.00 5.49
N GLU A 117 15.56 13.75 5.70
CA GLU A 117 16.10 12.40 5.81
C GLU A 117 15.87 11.88 7.24
N THR A 118 14.71 11.26 7.46
CA THR A 118 14.25 10.91 8.81
C THR A 118 15.00 9.72 9.39
N VAL A 119 15.26 8.68 8.59
CA VAL A 119 16.02 7.50 9.01
C VAL A 119 16.90 7.02 7.85
N LYS A 120 18.18 6.75 8.13
CA LYS A 120 19.11 6.20 7.14
C LYS A 120 20.02 5.12 7.71
N PHE A 121 20.46 4.21 6.86
CA PHE A 121 21.51 3.25 7.13
C PHE A 121 22.35 3.04 5.87
N VAL A 122 23.67 2.97 6.05
CA VAL A 122 24.64 2.64 5.00
C VAL A 122 25.59 1.62 5.61
N GLY A 123 25.82 0.53 4.87
CA GLY A 123 26.70 -0.54 5.32
C GLY A 123 27.09 -1.44 4.15
N ASP A 124 27.77 -2.53 4.48
CA ASP A 124 28.11 -3.59 3.55
C ASP A 124 27.56 -4.92 4.08
N LEU A 125 26.91 -5.67 3.20
CA LEU A 125 26.28 -6.94 3.56
C LEU A 125 27.30 -8.07 3.72
N TYR A 126 28.51 -7.95 3.19
CA TYR A 126 29.62 -8.88 3.42
C TYR A 126 30.45 -8.53 4.66
N ASP A 127 30.36 -7.30 5.14
CA ASP A 127 31.13 -6.85 6.31
C ASP A 127 30.30 -7.05 7.60
N ALA A 128 30.72 -8.02 8.42
CA ALA A 128 30.08 -8.33 9.69
C ALA A 128 30.03 -7.13 10.66
N ASP A 129 30.88 -6.11 10.52
CA ASP A 129 30.86 -4.91 11.37
C ASP A 129 29.86 -3.86 10.87
N THR A 130 29.73 -3.70 9.55
CA THR A 130 28.84 -2.70 8.93
C THR A 130 27.52 -3.25 8.40
N ASN A 131 27.26 -4.55 8.54
CA ASN A 131 25.96 -5.16 8.20
C ASN A 131 24.82 -4.64 9.12
N LEU A 132 23.61 -4.59 8.58
CA LEU A 132 22.38 -4.28 9.31
C LEU A 132 21.98 -5.40 10.30
N TYR A 133 22.30 -6.64 9.92
CA TYR A 133 21.93 -7.85 10.64
C TYR A 133 23.11 -8.39 11.45
N ASP A 134 22.78 -9.04 12.56
CA ASP A 134 23.72 -9.73 13.43
C ASP A 134 23.97 -11.13 12.84
N LEU A 135 24.98 -11.24 11.99
CA LEU A 135 25.34 -12.45 11.25
C LEU A 135 26.80 -12.78 11.55
N SER A 136 27.06 -14.03 11.96
CA SER A 136 28.42 -14.54 12.20
C SER A 136 29.05 -15.16 10.94
N GLU A 137 28.22 -15.65 10.03
CA GLU A 137 28.61 -16.23 8.75
C GLU A 137 27.72 -15.67 7.64
N ASP A 138 28.23 -15.70 6.42
CA ASP A 138 27.53 -15.19 5.25
C ASP A 138 26.38 -16.14 4.83
N PRO A 139 25.10 -15.75 4.96
CA PRO A 139 23.96 -16.56 4.54
C PRO A 139 23.59 -16.36 3.06
N TYR A 140 24.50 -15.86 2.20
CA TYR A 140 24.23 -15.50 0.80
C TYR A 140 23.89 -16.67 -0.14
N GLU A 141 23.77 -17.92 0.36
CA GLU A 141 23.41 -19.06 -0.50
C GLU A 141 21.99 -18.98 -1.10
N ASP A 142 21.10 -18.12 -0.59
CA ASP A 142 19.75 -17.95 -1.15
C ASP A 142 19.38 -16.48 -1.47
N ASN A 143 19.33 -16.17 -2.77
CA ASN A 143 18.87 -14.89 -3.31
C ASN A 143 17.46 -14.49 -2.84
N GLN A 144 16.59 -15.46 -2.52
CA GLN A 144 15.25 -15.18 -2.01
C GLN A 144 15.29 -14.62 -0.59
N LEU A 145 16.13 -15.20 0.27
CA LEU A 145 16.31 -14.74 1.65
C LEU A 145 16.89 -13.33 1.69
N LEU A 146 17.79 -13.00 0.77
CA LEU A 146 18.31 -11.63 0.64
C LEU A 146 17.21 -10.62 0.27
N THR A 147 16.36 -10.96 -0.70
CA THR A 147 15.28 -10.07 -1.14
C THR A 147 14.30 -9.81 0.01
N LYS A 148 13.96 -10.85 0.79
CA LYS A 148 13.14 -10.74 2.00
C LYS A 148 13.79 -9.84 3.06
N LYS A 149 15.10 -9.98 3.30
CA LYS A 149 15.85 -9.12 4.23
C LYS A 149 15.76 -7.65 3.81
N LYS A 150 16.03 -7.34 2.54
CA LYS A 150 15.92 -5.97 2.01
C LYS A 150 14.52 -5.39 2.17
N ASP A 151 13.48 -6.16 1.89
CA ASP A 151 12.10 -5.71 2.03
C ASP A 151 11.69 -5.50 3.50
N ALA A 152 12.02 -6.44 4.38
CA ALA A 152 11.81 -6.31 5.83
C ALA A 152 12.49 -5.06 6.40
N ALA A 153 13.73 -4.79 5.97
CA ALA A 153 14.46 -3.62 6.39
C ALA A 153 13.82 -2.33 5.86
N ARG A 154 13.38 -2.29 4.60
CA ARG A 154 12.61 -1.17 4.04
C ARG A 154 11.35 -0.87 4.86
N ILE A 155 10.51 -1.89 5.08
CA ILE A 155 9.26 -1.79 5.85
C ILE A 155 9.54 -1.26 7.26
N THR A 156 10.62 -1.74 7.89
CA THR A 156 10.99 -1.32 9.24
C THR A 156 11.47 0.13 9.28
N PHE A 157 12.24 0.57 8.28
CA PHE A 157 12.76 1.94 8.22
C PHE A 157 11.67 2.96 7.87
N GLU A 158 10.71 2.59 7.02
CA GLU A 158 9.50 3.37 6.77
C GLU A 158 8.67 3.54 8.05
N ALA A 159 8.44 2.46 8.80
CA ALA A 159 7.79 2.53 10.11
C ALA A 159 8.61 3.38 11.10
N ALA A 160 9.93 3.26 11.09
CA ALA A 160 10.83 4.05 11.94
C ALA A 160 10.73 5.54 11.66
N ALA A 161 10.52 5.96 10.41
CA ALA A 161 10.32 7.37 10.09
C ALA A 161 9.06 7.93 10.77
N ILE A 162 7.95 7.17 10.77
CA ILE A 162 6.74 7.55 11.51
C ILE A 162 7.02 7.59 13.02
N VAL A 163 7.69 6.56 13.55
CA VAL A 163 8.08 6.48 14.96
C VAL A 163 8.89 7.72 15.38
N ARG A 164 9.85 8.14 14.54
CA ARG A 164 10.69 9.31 14.78
C ARG A 164 9.85 10.58 14.92
N HIS A 165 8.92 10.83 14.00
CA HIS A 165 8.01 11.98 14.08
C HIS A 165 7.17 12.00 15.34
N ILE A 166 6.65 10.85 15.76
CA ILE A 166 5.87 10.72 17.00
C ILE A 166 6.77 10.98 18.22
N PHE A 167 7.98 10.41 18.24
CA PHE A 167 8.95 10.57 19.32
C PHE A 167 9.40 12.03 19.48
N GLU A 168 9.62 12.72 18.36
CA GLU A 168 10.00 14.14 18.31
C GLU A 168 8.81 15.08 18.52
N LYS A 169 7.61 14.54 18.74
CA LYS A 169 6.36 15.29 19.00
C LYS A 169 6.01 16.24 17.85
N GLN A 170 6.30 15.84 16.62
CA GLN A 170 5.80 16.53 15.43
C GLN A 170 4.27 16.48 15.41
N ASN A 171 3.67 17.47 14.76
CA ASN A 171 2.21 17.56 14.61
C ASN A 171 1.85 17.74 13.14
N PHE A 172 0.99 16.86 12.65
CA PHE A 172 0.49 16.87 11.28
C PHE A 172 -1.02 16.73 11.32
N GLU A 173 -1.73 17.34 10.39
CA GLU A 173 -3.14 17.02 10.19
C GLU A 173 -3.29 15.63 9.57
N TYR A 174 -2.35 15.24 8.71
CA TYR A 174 -2.31 13.94 8.06
C TYR A 174 -0.88 13.45 7.85
N CYS A 175 -0.66 12.15 8.09
CA CYS A 175 0.58 11.48 7.73
C CYS A 175 0.27 10.31 6.78
N PHE A 176 0.92 10.29 5.63
CA PHE A 176 0.74 9.31 4.57
C PHE A 176 2.01 8.48 4.42
N LEU A 177 1.89 7.17 4.56
CA LEU A 177 2.97 6.22 4.26
C LEU A 177 2.75 5.66 2.86
N HIS A 178 3.76 5.69 2.00
CA HIS A 178 3.72 4.95 0.75
C HIS A 178 3.76 3.43 1.04
N GLY A 179 2.73 2.71 0.59
CA GLY A 179 2.53 1.30 0.91
C GLY A 179 1.57 1.05 2.09
N PRO A 180 1.37 -0.22 2.48
CA PRO A 180 0.43 -0.57 3.54
C PRO A 180 1.00 -0.18 4.92
N LEU A 181 0.17 0.44 5.76
CA LEU A 181 0.55 0.73 7.16
C LEU A 181 0.89 -0.53 7.96
N GLN A 182 0.22 -1.64 7.64
CA GLN A 182 0.49 -2.96 8.17
C GLN A 182 0.76 -3.94 7.03
N THR A 183 1.96 -4.50 7.01
CA THR A 183 2.40 -5.50 6.03
C THR A 183 2.16 -6.91 6.57
N PRO A 184 1.79 -7.90 5.72
CA PRO A 184 1.79 -9.31 6.11
C PRO A 184 3.19 -9.74 6.57
N ILE A 185 3.31 -10.32 7.76
CA ILE A 185 4.63 -10.63 8.37
C ILE A 185 5.02 -12.10 8.29
N MET A 186 4.08 -12.99 7.95
CA MET A 186 4.31 -14.43 7.82
C MET A 186 5.52 -14.79 6.92
N PRO A 187 5.81 -14.09 5.81
CA PRO A 187 7.00 -14.39 5.00
C PRO A 187 8.35 -14.20 5.73
N PHE A 188 8.36 -13.54 6.89
CA PHE A 188 9.54 -13.18 7.68
C PHE A 188 9.59 -13.90 9.05
N SER A 189 8.79 -14.95 9.26
CA SER A 189 8.75 -15.71 10.53
C SER A 189 9.65 -16.95 10.56
N GLY A 190 10.40 -17.22 9.49
CA GLY A 190 11.27 -18.38 9.41
C GLY A 190 12.47 -18.25 10.38
N PRO A 191 12.94 -19.36 10.98
CA PRO A 191 14.10 -19.36 11.87
C PRO A 191 15.40 -18.86 11.21
N GLU A 192 15.45 -18.87 9.88
CA GLU A 192 16.55 -18.35 9.06
C GLU A 192 16.60 -16.81 8.98
N PHE A 193 15.57 -16.11 9.48
CA PHE A 193 15.52 -14.66 9.41
C PHE A 193 16.41 -14.04 10.50
N PRO A 194 17.42 -13.23 10.15
CA PRO A 194 18.42 -12.79 11.11
C PRO A 194 17.94 -11.68 12.01
N LEU A 195 18.63 -11.53 13.14
CA LEU A 195 18.38 -10.48 14.11
C LEU A 195 18.94 -9.15 13.64
N PHE A 196 18.30 -8.03 14.02
CA PHE A 196 18.92 -6.73 13.84
C PHE A 196 20.08 -6.52 14.82
N LYS A 197 21.12 -5.80 14.39
CA LYS A 197 22.15 -5.34 15.32
C LYS A 197 21.59 -4.34 16.32
N LYS A 198 22.17 -4.34 17.52
CA LYS A 198 21.79 -3.46 18.64
C LYS A 198 21.83 -1.97 18.29
N ASN A 199 22.85 -1.53 17.55
CA ASN A 199 22.99 -0.14 17.09
C ASN A 199 21.92 0.25 16.06
N VAL A 200 21.52 -0.68 15.19
CA VAL A 200 20.45 -0.49 14.19
C VAL A 200 19.11 -0.27 14.87
N ILE A 201 18.79 -1.06 15.90
CA ILE A 201 17.54 -0.92 16.66
C ILE A 201 17.42 0.46 17.29
N LYS A 202 18.53 1.06 17.77
CA LYS A 202 18.53 2.44 18.29
C LYS A 202 18.03 3.46 17.27
N ASN A 203 18.33 3.22 16.00
CA ASN A 203 17.95 4.12 14.92
C ASN A 203 16.45 3.98 14.58
N ILE A 204 15.93 2.75 14.67
CA ILE A 204 14.53 2.40 14.39
C ILE A 204 13.62 2.84 15.55
N LEU A 205 13.97 2.45 16.78
CA LEU A 205 13.22 2.69 18.01
C LEU A 205 14.11 3.47 19.01
N PRO A 206 14.15 4.82 18.93
CA PRO A 206 15.05 5.64 19.74
C PRO A 206 14.81 5.55 21.25
N PHE A 207 13.64 5.06 21.67
CA PHE A 207 13.26 4.84 23.08
C PHE A 207 13.55 3.42 23.59
N PHE A 208 14.01 2.50 22.74
CA PHE A 208 14.21 1.11 23.11
C PHE A 208 15.46 0.93 23.99
N LYS A 209 15.35 0.16 25.07
CA LYS A 209 16.47 -0.09 26.00
C LYS A 209 17.37 -1.23 25.50
N ILE A 210 18.35 -0.86 24.69
CA ILE A 210 19.26 -1.78 23.98
C ILE A 210 20.07 -2.73 24.90
N LYS A 211 20.39 -2.30 26.12
CA LYS A 211 21.22 -3.12 27.05
C LYS A 211 20.49 -4.37 27.56
N GLU A 212 19.16 -4.40 27.45
CA GLU A 212 18.30 -5.48 27.97
C GLU A 212 17.65 -6.30 26.85
N SER A 213 17.90 -5.97 25.57
CA SER A 213 17.22 -6.63 24.45
C SER A 213 17.71 -8.07 24.27
N SER A 214 16.80 -9.03 24.43
CA SER A 214 17.00 -10.44 24.10
C SER A 214 17.10 -10.64 22.58
N GLU A 215 17.57 -11.81 22.14
CA GLU A 215 17.52 -12.16 20.71
C GLU A 215 16.12 -12.06 20.13
N LEU A 216 15.12 -12.49 20.92
CA LEU A 216 13.72 -12.40 20.57
C LEU A 216 13.31 -10.94 20.30
N ASP A 217 13.69 -10.00 21.17
CA ASP A 217 13.37 -8.58 20.98
C ASP A 217 13.96 -7.99 19.70
N ARG A 218 15.13 -8.48 19.28
CA ARG A 218 15.85 -7.99 18.09
C ARG A 218 15.36 -8.60 16.78
N HIS A 219 14.48 -9.59 16.84
CA HIS A 219 13.90 -10.22 15.66
C HIS A 219 12.99 -9.22 14.94
N PHE A 220 12.97 -9.27 13.60
CA PHE A 220 12.22 -8.34 12.75
C PHE A 220 10.74 -8.20 13.17
N ILE A 221 10.07 -9.32 13.42
CA ILE A 221 8.66 -9.33 13.81
C ILE A 221 8.40 -8.49 15.06
N ASN A 222 9.26 -8.60 16.08
CA ASN A 222 9.08 -7.91 17.34
C ASN A 222 9.41 -6.41 17.22
N ILE A 223 10.49 -6.07 16.52
CA ILE A 223 10.83 -4.68 16.20
C ILE A 223 9.71 -4.00 15.39
N TYR A 224 9.15 -4.70 14.41
CA TYR A 224 8.05 -4.20 13.62
C TYR A 224 6.77 -4.04 14.47
N LEU A 225 6.44 -5.03 15.29
CA LEU A 225 5.30 -4.97 16.21
C LEU A 225 5.42 -3.79 17.18
N ASP A 226 6.59 -3.58 17.77
CA ASP A 226 6.86 -2.45 18.67
C ASP A 226 6.75 -1.10 17.97
N SER A 227 7.23 -1.03 16.72
CA SER A 227 7.06 0.15 15.86
C SER A 227 5.57 0.45 15.65
N ILE A 228 4.76 -0.55 15.25
CA ILE A 228 3.32 -0.39 15.04
C ILE A 228 2.61 -0.01 16.35
N ASN A 229 2.95 -0.64 17.47
CA ASN A 229 2.38 -0.32 18.78
C ASN A 229 2.71 1.12 19.22
N TYR A 230 3.88 1.62 18.88
CA TYR A 230 4.24 3.01 19.13
C TYR A 230 3.49 3.96 18.19
N ILE A 231 3.37 3.60 16.91
CA ILE A 231 2.61 4.35 15.90
C ILE A 231 1.15 4.55 16.34
N LYS A 232 0.52 3.53 16.95
CA LYS A 232 -0.84 3.62 17.49
C LYS A 232 -1.03 4.68 18.57
N LYS A 233 0.06 5.17 19.20
CA LYS A 233 0.04 6.24 20.20
C LYS A 233 0.10 7.64 19.58
N SER A 234 0.17 7.74 18.25
CA SER A 234 0.20 9.01 17.54
C SER A 234 -0.99 9.91 17.90
N LYS A 235 -0.76 11.22 17.91
CA LYS A 235 -1.80 12.25 18.08
C LYS A 235 -2.40 12.72 16.76
N PHE A 236 -1.84 12.26 15.63
CA PHE A 236 -2.29 12.58 14.29
C PHE A 236 -2.67 11.32 13.52
N PRO A 237 -3.62 11.40 12.58
CA PRO A 237 -4.04 10.25 11.80
C PRO A 237 -2.97 9.85 10.77
N ILE A 238 -2.78 8.54 10.62
CA ILE A 238 -1.74 7.94 9.78
C ILE A 238 -2.41 6.96 8.81
N PHE A 239 -2.13 7.11 7.52
CA PHE A 239 -2.72 6.30 6.46
C PHE A 239 -1.63 5.66 5.61
N GLY A 240 -1.74 4.35 5.36
CA GLY A 240 -0.95 3.69 4.33
C GLY A 240 -1.64 3.85 2.97
N ILE A 241 -0.89 4.30 1.97
CA ILE A 241 -1.36 4.58 0.61
C ILE A 241 -0.81 3.51 -0.33
N VAL A 242 -1.68 2.60 -0.75
CA VAL A 242 -1.31 1.49 -1.63
C VAL A 242 -1.79 1.77 -3.05
N GLU A 243 -0.87 2.10 -3.93
CA GLU A 243 -1.13 2.27 -5.35
C GLU A 243 -0.83 0.95 -6.07
N ARG A 244 -1.88 0.22 -6.46
CA ARG A 244 -1.74 -1.06 -7.15
C ARG A 244 -2.65 -1.11 -8.36
N THR A 245 -2.08 -0.85 -9.53
CA THR A 245 -2.71 -1.19 -10.81
C THR A 245 -2.93 -2.70 -10.87
N GLY A 246 -4.19 -3.13 -11.00
CA GLY A 246 -4.53 -4.55 -11.02
C GLY A 246 -4.83 -5.19 -9.66
N SER A 247 -4.92 -4.41 -8.57
CA SER A 247 -5.33 -4.95 -7.26
C SER A 247 -6.68 -5.66 -7.33
N THR A 248 -6.82 -6.77 -6.59
CA THR A 248 -8.12 -7.44 -6.36
C THR A 248 -8.43 -7.56 -4.86
N ILE A 249 -7.66 -6.87 -4.02
CA ILE A 249 -7.70 -7.06 -2.57
C ILE A 249 -9.07 -6.67 -2.01
N TYR A 250 -9.62 -5.54 -2.44
CA TYR A 250 -10.90 -5.09 -1.90
C TYR A 250 -12.03 -6.02 -2.33
N ILE A 251 -12.16 -6.31 -3.64
CA ILE A 251 -13.24 -7.17 -4.15
C ILE A 251 -13.17 -8.60 -3.58
N ARG A 252 -11.97 -9.16 -3.37
CA ARG A 252 -11.81 -10.50 -2.80
C ARG A 252 -12.21 -10.54 -1.32
N ASN A 253 -11.78 -9.54 -0.54
CA ASN A 253 -12.17 -9.46 0.87
C ASN A 253 -13.67 -9.18 1.02
N LEU A 254 -14.25 -8.35 0.15
CA LEU A 254 -15.68 -8.13 0.12
C LEU A 254 -16.46 -9.42 -0.13
N LEU A 255 -16.06 -10.20 -1.14
CA LEU A 255 -16.69 -11.48 -1.46
C LEU A 255 -16.54 -12.50 -0.32
N PHE A 256 -15.35 -12.57 0.30
CA PHE A 256 -15.10 -13.45 1.44
C PHE A 256 -15.98 -13.10 2.63
N VAL A 257 -16.06 -11.82 2.99
CA VAL A 257 -16.93 -11.35 4.08
C VAL A 257 -18.40 -11.59 3.74
N ALA A 258 -18.82 -11.33 2.50
CA ALA A 258 -20.19 -11.55 2.05
C ALA A 258 -20.59 -13.03 2.13
N GLN A 259 -19.70 -13.94 1.72
CA GLN A 259 -19.92 -15.39 1.82
C GLN A 259 -20.04 -15.83 3.28
N ARG A 260 -19.14 -15.37 4.16
CA ARG A 260 -19.20 -15.70 5.60
C ARG A 260 -20.45 -15.18 6.30
N LYS A 261 -21.00 -14.07 5.82
CA LYS A 261 -22.28 -13.50 6.30
C LYS A 261 -23.51 -14.17 5.68
N GLY A 262 -23.33 -15.10 4.73
CA GLY A 262 -24.43 -15.74 4.01
C GLY A 262 -25.15 -14.85 3.00
N LEU A 263 -24.53 -13.74 2.57
CA LEU A 263 -25.11 -12.83 1.57
C LEU A 263 -25.01 -13.39 0.14
N ILE A 264 -24.07 -14.30 -0.09
CA ILE A 264 -23.89 -15.05 -1.33
C ILE A 264 -23.62 -16.52 -1.01
N SER A 265 -23.99 -17.42 -1.93
CA SER A 265 -23.67 -18.84 -1.80
C SER A 265 -22.19 -19.12 -2.03
N GLU A 266 -21.69 -20.26 -1.55
CA GLU A 266 -20.32 -20.73 -1.84
C GLU A 266 -20.10 -20.91 -3.36
N ALA A 267 -21.10 -21.45 -4.07
CA ALA A 267 -21.05 -21.60 -5.51
C ALA A 267 -20.94 -20.24 -6.25
N ASP A 268 -21.68 -19.22 -5.81
CA ASP A 268 -21.59 -17.88 -6.38
C ASP A 268 -20.26 -17.20 -6.05
N TYR A 269 -19.75 -17.39 -4.84
CA TYR A 269 -18.42 -16.94 -4.43
C TYR A 269 -17.34 -17.52 -5.34
N ASP A 270 -17.26 -18.85 -5.48
CA ASP A 270 -16.25 -19.52 -6.28
C ASP A 270 -16.33 -19.15 -7.75
N LYS A 271 -17.55 -19.09 -8.30
CA LYS A 271 -17.79 -18.65 -9.67
C LYS A 271 -17.31 -17.22 -9.88
N THR A 272 -17.63 -16.30 -8.98
CA THR A 272 -17.26 -14.88 -9.10
C THR A 272 -15.76 -14.69 -8.98
N ILE A 273 -15.11 -15.37 -8.02
CA ILE A 273 -13.64 -15.38 -7.89
C ILE A 273 -12.98 -15.96 -9.15
N GLY A 274 -13.52 -17.04 -9.71
CA GLY A 274 -13.04 -17.64 -10.96
C GLY A 274 -13.11 -16.67 -12.14
N LEU A 275 -14.21 -15.91 -12.26
CA LEU A 275 -14.36 -14.88 -13.30
C LEU A 275 -13.36 -13.74 -13.10
N ILE A 276 -13.22 -13.23 -11.88
CA ILE A 276 -12.26 -12.17 -11.54
C ILE A 276 -10.84 -12.57 -11.98
N LYS A 277 -10.40 -13.78 -11.62
CA LYS A 277 -9.07 -14.30 -12.00
C LYS A 277 -8.94 -14.47 -13.51
N ARG A 278 -9.89 -15.16 -14.15
CA ARG A 278 -9.84 -15.49 -15.58
C ARG A 278 -9.80 -14.25 -16.47
N TYR A 279 -10.55 -13.22 -16.10
CA TYR A 279 -10.68 -11.99 -16.90
C TYR A 279 -9.85 -10.82 -16.38
N LYS A 280 -9.00 -11.06 -15.37
CA LYS A 280 -8.11 -10.06 -14.76
C LYS A 280 -8.87 -8.79 -14.34
N ILE A 281 -10.07 -8.96 -13.80
CA ILE A 281 -10.89 -7.86 -13.28
C ILE A 281 -10.23 -7.36 -12.00
N ASN A 282 -10.04 -6.06 -11.89
CA ASN A 282 -9.38 -5.43 -10.75
C ASN A 282 -10.29 -4.39 -10.07
N ASP A 283 -9.93 -4.01 -8.84
CA ASP A 283 -10.64 -3.07 -7.98
C ASP A 283 -10.91 -1.75 -8.74
N GLY A 284 -9.88 -1.19 -9.38
CA GLY A 284 -9.97 0.10 -10.09
C GLY A 284 -11.02 0.09 -11.19
N ASN A 285 -10.87 -0.81 -12.16
CA ASN A 285 -11.77 -0.90 -13.31
C ASN A 285 -13.19 -1.28 -12.89
N LEU A 286 -13.35 -2.10 -11.84
CA LEU A 286 -14.67 -2.52 -11.38
C LEU A 286 -15.40 -1.38 -10.67
N PHE A 287 -14.72 -0.66 -9.77
CA PHE A 287 -15.36 0.42 -9.02
C PHE A 287 -15.58 1.67 -9.86
N GLU A 288 -14.84 1.87 -10.95
CA GLU A 288 -15.15 2.86 -11.97
C GLU A 288 -16.50 2.61 -12.68
N LEU A 289 -16.98 1.35 -12.69
CA LEU A 289 -18.30 1.00 -13.22
C LEU A 289 -19.42 1.09 -12.15
N ILE A 290 -19.07 0.94 -10.88
CA ILE A 290 -20.03 0.85 -9.76
C ILE A 290 -20.30 2.22 -9.14
N LEU A 291 -19.25 2.99 -8.88
CA LEU A 291 -19.32 4.26 -8.17
C LEU A 291 -19.66 5.40 -9.13
N LYS A 292 -20.40 6.38 -8.62
CA LYS A 292 -20.59 7.67 -9.30
C LYS A 292 -19.51 8.66 -8.84
N ASP A 293 -19.42 9.76 -9.56
CA ASP A 293 -18.63 10.91 -9.13
C ASP A 293 -18.96 11.28 -7.68
N CYS A 294 -17.92 11.58 -6.91
CA CYS A 294 -18.02 11.90 -5.49
C CYS A 294 -18.59 10.77 -4.62
N GLN A 295 -18.49 9.51 -5.02
CA GLN A 295 -18.76 8.37 -4.15
C GLN A 295 -17.48 7.65 -3.73
N ALA A 296 -17.49 7.10 -2.52
CA ALA A 296 -16.42 6.29 -1.99
C ALA A 296 -16.97 5.03 -1.29
N LEU A 297 -16.07 4.09 -1.04
CA LEU A 297 -16.36 2.86 -0.32
C LEU A 297 -15.90 2.98 1.13
N LYS A 298 -16.72 2.49 2.06
CA LYS A 298 -16.33 2.32 3.45
C LYS A 298 -15.16 1.33 3.56
N PRO A 299 -14.25 1.52 4.54
CA PRO A 299 -13.19 0.57 4.78
C PRO A 299 -13.78 -0.79 5.19
N LEU A 300 -13.15 -1.86 4.72
CA LEU A 300 -13.40 -3.22 5.18
C LEU A 300 -12.35 -3.59 6.22
N GLU A 301 -12.80 -4.15 7.34
CA GLU A 301 -11.89 -4.78 8.30
C GLU A 301 -11.42 -6.11 7.72
N VAL A 302 -10.10 -6.29 7.64
CA VAL A 302 -9.47 -7.46 7.04
C VAL A 302 -8.38 -7.99 7.95
N GLU A 303 -8.38 -9.30 8.19
CA GLU A 303 -7.35 -9.97 8.97
C GLU A 303 -6.13 -10.24 8.08
N LYS A 304 -5.07 -9.44 8.25
CA LYS A 304 -3.86 -9.53 7.40
C LYS A 304 -2.97 -10.74 7.64
N GLN A 305 -3.16 -11.45 8.74
CA GLN A 305 -2.28 -12.54 9.18
C GLN A 305 -2.94 -13.91 9.09
N ILE A 306 -3.80 -14.12 8.09
CA ILE A 306 -4.39 -15.43 7.77
C ILE A 306 -3.59 -16.18 6.70
N PRO A 307 -3.58 -17.53 6.74
CA PRO A 307 -2.95 -18.35 5.71
C PRO A 307 -3.43 -17.98 4.29
N SER A 308 -2.50 -18.03 3.34
CA SER A 308 -2.48 -17.50 1.96
C SER A 308 -3.77 -17.43 1.12
N LYS A 309 -4.85 -18.16 1.47
CA LYS A 309 -6.11 -18.20 0.70
C LYS A 309 -6.79 -16.83 0.53
N ALA A 310 -6.63 -15.90 1.47
CA ALA A 310 -7.26 -14.57 1.39
C ALA A 310 -6.48 -13.56 0.53
N TRP A 311 -5.16 -13.70 0.44
CA TRP A 311 -4.29 -12.69 -0.16
C TRP A 311 -4.10 -12.89 -1.66
N GLY A 312 -4.27 -14.13 -2.15
CA GLY A 312 -3.91 -14.47 -3.52
C GLY A 312 -2.42 -14.50 -3.70
N GLU A 313 -1.97 -15.40 -4.57
CA GLU A 313 -0.75 -15.11 -5.32
C GLU A 313 -0.94 -13.84 -6.16
#